data_AF-A8UUY2-F1
#
_entry.id   AF-A8UUY2-F1
#
_cell.length_a   1.000
_cell.length_b   1.000
_cell.length_c   1.000
_cell.angle_alpha   90.00
_cell.angle_beta   90.00
_cell.angle_gamma   90.00
#
_symmetry.space_group_name_H-M   'P 1'
#
loop_
_entity.id
_entity.type
_entity.pdbx_description
1 polymer ?
#
loop_
_entity_poly.entity_id
_entity_poly.type
_entity_poly.pdbx_seq_one_letter_code
_entity_poly.pdbx_strand_id
1 'polypeptide(L)'
;MEKLKVLEKVLVYDRILRFNIDLLTGIKTEIKADIEETKILGEALLNEKERKFLGKFLLKVEEEFLLRLEEVLDAIYDEYEVFNFDITFLSGIPDEVGREVERLELIETINTKLELLKELLNSACCLAEPSRRIEVILTPFKVYCELINHAIEFNKKFEKV
;
A
#
# COMPACT_ATOMS: atom_id res chain seq x y z
N MET A 1 32.22 11.17 -8.41
CA MET A 1 30.92 11.86 -8.59
C MET A 1 29.84 10.87 -9.02
N GLU A 2 30.12 10.00 -10.00
CA GLU A 2 29.20 8.96 -10.49
C GLU A 2 28.88 7.87 -9.45
N LYS A 3 29.91 7.32 -8.77
CA LYS A 3 29.71 6.34 -7.68
C LYS A 3 28.86 6.84 -6.50
N LEU A 4 28.93 8.13 -6.19
CA LEU A 4 28.12 8.72 -5.11
C LEU A 4 26.63 8.74 -5.50
N LYS A 5 26.33 9.12 -6.75
CA LYS A 5 24.95 9.09 -7.27
C LYS A 5 24.38 7.67 -7.31
N VAL A 6 25.16 6.69 -7.74
CA VAL A 6 24.73 5.27 -7.73
C VAL A 6 24.43 4.82 -6.30
N LEU A 7 25.29 5.16 -5.34
CA LEU A 7 25.05 4.86 -3.93
C LEU A 7 23.78 5.54 -3.40
N GLU A 8 23.57 6.82 -3.71
CA GLU A 8 22.36 7.55 -3.32
C GLU A 8 21.09 6.86 -3.85
N LYS A 9 21.07 6.50 -5.14
CA LYS A 9 19.96 5.77 -5.76
C LYS A 9 19.69 4.44 -5.07
N VAL A 10 20.72 3.62 -4.86
CA VAL A 10 20.59 2.32 -4.20
C VAL A 10 20.00 2.48 -2.79
N LEU A 11 20.50 3.41 -1.99
CA LEU A 11 20.00 3.63 -0.63
C LEU A 11 18.55 4.12 -0.61
N VAL A 12 18.19 5.00 -1.55
CA VAL A 12 16.81 5.50 -1.67
C VAL A 12 15.87 4.36 -2.06
N TYR A 13 16.24 3.53 -3.04
CA TYR A 13 15.41 2.42 -3.51
C TYR A 13 15.24 1.34 -2.44
N ASP A 14 16.30 0.95 -1.74
CA ASP A 14 16.22 0.05 -0.58
C ASP A 14 15.23 0.60 0.46
N ARG A 15 15.32 1.90 0.76
CA ARG A 15 14.45 2.51 1.77
C ARG A 15 12.99 2.58 1.33
N ILE A 16 12.73 2.85 0.06
CA ILE A 16 11.37 2.85 -0.52
C ILE A 16 10.78 1.45 -0.45
N LEU A 17 11.50 0.41 -0.87
CA LEU A 17 11.00 -0.97 -0.84
C LEU A 17 10.65 -1.39 0.59
N ARG A 18 11.57 -1.24 1.53
CA ARG A 18 11.34 -1.58 2.94
C ARG A 18 10.18 -0.80 3.55
N PHE A 19 10.11 0.50 3.31
CA PHE A 19 9.03 1.33 3.84
C PHE A 19 7.65 0.85 3.38
N ASN A 20 7.50 0.53 2.08
CA ASN A 20 6.22 0.08 1.56
C ASN A 20 5.87 -1.35 2.03
N ILE A 21 6.86 -2.24 2.15
CA ILE A 21 6.68 -3.56 2.76
C ILE A 21 6.18 -3.44 4.20
N ASP A 22 6.86 -2.64 5.03
CA ASP A 22 6.53 -2.47 6.44
C ASP A 22 5.12 -1.87 6.60
N LEU A 23 4.77 -0.86 5.79
CA LEU A 23 3.45 -0.23 5.78
C LEU A 23 2.34 -1.24 5.47
N LEU A 24 2.47 -1.96 4.35
CA LEU A 24 1.44 -2.89 3.89
C LEU A 24 1.31 -4.10 4.83
N THR A 25 2.43 -4.56 5.41
CA THR A 25 2.42 -5.60 6.46
C THR A 25 1.69 -5.12 7.71
N GLY A 26 1.90 -3.87 8.11
CA GLY A 26 1.16 -3.24 9.21
C GLY A 26 -0.36 -3.24 8.94
N ILE A 27 -0.78 -2.72 7.78
CA ILE A 27 -2.19 -2.72 7.37
C ILE A 27 -2.77 -4.14 7.39
N LYS A 28 -2.06 -5.10 6.78
CA LYS A 28 -2.49 -6.52 6.72
C LYS A 28 -2.71 -7.13 8.11
N THR A 29 -1.91 -6.73 9.08
CA THR A 29 -1.97 -7.28 10.44
C THR A 29 -3.17 -6.74 11.22
N GLU A 30 -3.52 -5.48 11.04
CA GLU A 30 -4.58 -4.80 11.81
C GLU A 30 -5.97 -4.97 11.20
N ILE A 31 -6.07 -4.99 9.87
CA ILE A 31 -7.34 -4.89 9.15
C ILE A 31 -8.39 -5.96 9.52
N LYS A 32 -7.96 -7.19 9.85
CA LYS A 32 -8.89 -8.26 10.25
C LYS A 32 -9.57 -7.94 11.59
N ALA A 33 -8.85 -7.35 12.53
CA ALA A 33 -9.40 -6.93 13.81
C ALA A 33 -10.39 -5.77 13.60
N ASP A 34 -10.03 -4.79 12.77
CA ASP A 34 -10.90 -3.66 12.46
C ASP A 34 -12.19 -4.08 11.76
N ILE A 35 -12.14 -5.07 10.86
CA ILE A 35 -13.32 -5.65 10.23
C ILE A 35 -14.27 -6.22 11.29
N GLU A 36 -13.75 -6.99 12.24
CA GLU A 36 -14.58 -7.61 13.29
C GLU A 36 -15.16 -6.57 14.25
N GLU A 37 -14.34 -5.61 14.71
CA GLU A 37 -14.82 -4.50 15.54
C GLU A 37 -15.91 -3.70 14.81
N THR A 38 -15.71 -3.44 13.52
CA THR A 38 -16.67 -2.73 12.67
C THR A 38 -18.00 -3.48 12.56
N LYS A 39 -17.98 -4.81 12.45
CA LYS A 39 -19.21 -5.65 12.46
C LYS A 39 -19.97 -5.45 13.77
N ILE A 40 -19.28 -5.59 14.90
CA ILE A 40 -19.87 -5.45 16.25
C ILE A 40 -20.48 -4.06 16.45
N LEU A 41 -19.74 -2.99 16.09
CA LEU A 41 -20.22 -1.61 16.19
C LEU A 41 -21.40 -1.36 15.26
N GLY A 42 -21.37 -1.91 14.05
CA GLY A 42 -22.47 -1.84 13.10
C GLY A 42 -23.75 -2.49 13.62
N GLU A 43 -23.64 -3.67 14.23
CA GLU A 43 -24.77 -4.36 14.85
C GLU A 43 -25.37 -3.61 16.04
N ALA A 44 -24.54 -2.90 16.81
CA ALA A 44 -25.00 -2.16 17.98
C ALA A 44 -25.60 -0.78 17.62
N LEU A 45 -25.01 -0.06 16.65
CA LEU A 45 -25.22 1.39 16.50
C LEU A 45 -25.96 1.81 15.22
N LEU A 46 -26.09 0.91 14.24
CA LEU A 46 -26.68 1.21 12.94
C LEU A 46 -28.10 0.64 12.81
N ASN A 47 -28.93 1.33 12.01
CA ASN A 47 -30.22 0.81 11.58
C ASN A 47 -30.04 -0.23 10.45
N GLU A 48 -31.11 -0.92 10.08
CA GLU A 48 -31.06 -2.00 9.09
C GLU A 48 -30.51 -1.56 7.72
N LYS A 49 -30.89 -0.37 7.24
CA LYS A 49 -30.39 0.19 5.97
C LYS A 49 -28.88 0.45 6.04
N GLU A 50 -28.42 1.03 7.13
CA GLU A 50 -27.01 1.32 7.38
C GLU A 50 -26.19 0.03 7.58
N ARG A 51 -26.73 -1.00 8.25
CA ARG A 51 -26.08 -2.32 8.38
C ARG A 51 -25.92 -3.02 7.05
N LYS A 52 -26.96 -2.99 6.20
CA LYS A 52 -26.88 -3.56 4.85
C LYS A 52 -25.82 -2.86 4.01
N PHE A 53 -25.64 -1.56 4.21
CA PHE A 53 -24.54 -0.83 3.60
C PHE A 53 -23.19 -1.31 4.12
N LEU A 54 -23.02 -1.30 5.45
CA LEU A 54 -21.77 -1.70 6.08
C LEU A 54 -21.35 -3.12 5.69
N GLY A 55 -22.30 -4.06 5.64
CA GLY A 55 -22.04 -5.43 5.22
C GLY A 55 -21.50 -5.53 3.79
N LYS A 56 -22.01 -4.71 2.85
CA LYS A 56 -21.48 -4.68 1.48
C LYS A 56 -20.06 -4.09 1.42
N PHE A 57 -19.81 -3.05 2.21
CA PHE A 57 -18.47 -2.47 2.33
C PHE A 57 -17.48 -3.51 2.86
N LEU A 58 -17.79 -4.12 4.01
CA LEU A 58 -16.92 -5.08 4.66
C LEU A 58 -16.66 -6.30 3.78
N LEU A 59 -17.68 -6.80 3.07
CA LEU A 59 -17.51 -7.91 2.14
C LEU A 59 -16.49 -7.58 1.04
N LYS A 60 -16.55 -6.38 0.45
CA LYS A 60 -15.55 -5.94 -0.52
C LYS A 60 -14.15 -5.87 0.08
N VAL A 61 -14.03 -5.38 1.31
CA VAL A 61 -12.73 -5.34 1.98
C VAL A 61 -12.20 -6.77 2.19
N GLU A 62 -13.03 -7.66 2.72
CA GLU A 62 -12.67 -9.06 3.00
C GLU A 62 -12.30 -9.85 1.74
N GLU A 63 -13.08 -9.74 0.67
CA GLU A 63 -12.91 -10.55 -0.54
C GLU A 63 -11.92 -9.94 -1.53
N GLU A 64 -11.94 -8.62 -1.71
CA GLU A 64 -11.20 -7.96 -2.79
C GLU A 64 -9.95 -7.25 -2.27
N PHE A 65 -10.09 -6.41 -1.24
CA PHE A 65 -8.95 -5.64 -0.74
C PHE A 65 -7.90 -6.53 -0.07
N LEU A 66 -8.29 -7.47 0.79
CA LEU A 66 -7.32 -8.35 1.46
C LEU A 66 -6.55 -9.22 0.47
N LEU A 67 -7.24 -9.77 -0.53
CA LEU A 67 -6.59 -10.54 -1.59
C LEU A 67 -5.58 -9.68 -2.33
N ARG A 68 -5.98 -8.48 -2.75
CA ARG A 68 -5.10 -7.60 -3.52
C ARG A 68 -3.95 -7.04 -2.69
N LEU A 69 -4.15 -6.84 -1.38
CA LEU A 69 -3.10 -6.46 -0.45
C LEU A 69 -2.02 -7.55 -0.36
N GLU A 70 -2.42 -8.82 -0.28
CA GLU A 70 -1.50 -9.97 -0.28
C GLU A 70 -0.67 -9.99 -1.57
N GLU A 71 -1.33 -9.92 -2.73
CA GLU A 71 -0.67 -9.97 -4.04
C GLU A 71 0.28 -8.79 -4.28
N VAL A 72 -0.10 -7.59 -3.82
CA VAL A 72 0.76 -6.41 -3.92
C VAL A 72 1.97 -6.55 -3.00
N LEU A 73 1.78 -7.06 -1.78
CA LEU A 73 2.86 -7.27 -0.85
C LEU A 73 3.87 -8.29 -1.40
N ASP A 74 3.39 -9.43 -1.90
CA ASP A 74 4.22 -10.47 -2.52
C ASP A 74 5.00 -9.91 -3.72
N ALA A 75 4.33 -9.15 -4.60
CA ALA A 75 5.00 -8.52 -5.73
C ALA A 75 6.10 -7.54 -5.30
N ILE A 76 5.91 -6.77 -4.22
CA ILE A 76 6.96 -5.85 -3.73
C ILE A 76 8.12 -6.63 -3.09
N TYR A 77 7.84 -7.76 -2.43
CA TYR A 77 8.89 -8.66 -1.95
C TYR A 77 9.72 -9.23 -3.10
N ASP A 78 9.08 -9.69 -4.18
CA ASP A 78 9.77 -10.19 -5.37
C ASP A 78 10.69 -9.12 -5.98
N GLU A 79 10.20 -7.89 -6.13
CA GLU A 79 11.01 -6.77 -6.61
C GLU A 79 12.20 -6.48 -5.69
N TYR A 80 12.00 -6.61 -4.37
CA TYR A 80 13.07 -6.41 -3.39
C TYR A 80 14.11 -7.53 -3.43
N GLU A 81 13.72 -8.77 -3.69
CA GLU A 81 14.65 -9.87 -3.90
C GLU A 81 15.50 -9.66 -5.17
N VAL A 82 14.87 -9.29 -6.28
CA VAL A 82 15.55 -8.98 -7.54
C VAL A 82 16.54 -7.82 -7.34
N PHE A 83 16.09 -6.73 -6.72
CA PHE A 83 16.93 -5.57 -6.41
C PHE A 83 18.18 -5.96 -5.60
N ASN A 84 18.02 -6.77 -4.54
CA ASN A 84 19.14 -7.22 -3.72
C ASN A 84 20.09 -8.15 -4.49
N PHE A 85 19.54 -9.03 -5.33
CA PHE A 85 20.33 -9.91 -6.17
C PHE A 85 21.20 -9.12 -7.15
N ASP A 86 20.60 -8.17 -7.88
CA ASP A 86 21.29 -7.36 -8.88
C ASP A 86 22.41 -6.51 -8.25
N ILE A 87 22.15 -5.85 -7.11
CA ILE A 87 23.17 -5.09 -6.38
C ILE A 87 24.32 -5.99 -5.93
N THR A 88 24.00 -7.17 -5.40
CA THR A 88 25.03 -8.10 -4.91
C THR A 88 25.91 -8.57 -6.06
N PHE A 89 25.29 -9.00 -7.15
CA PHE A 89 25.98 -9.53 -8.33
C PHE A 89 26.82 -8.47 -9.04
N LEU A 90 26.31 -7.24 -9.15
CA LEU A 90 26.95 -6.14 -9.87
C LEU A 90 27.80 -5.22 -8.96
N SER A 91 27.97 -5.57 -7.69
CA SER A 91 28.68 -4.74 -6.70
C SER A 91 30.09 -4.30 -7.12
N GLY A 92 30.76 -5.05 -8.01
CA GLY A 92 32.05 -4.69 -8.58
C GLY A 92 32.01 -3.69 -9.75
N ILE A 93 30.82 -3.38 -10.30
CA ILE A 93 30.61 -2.61 -11.53
C ILE A 93 29.52 -1.54 -11.29
N PRO A 94 29.87 -0.39 -10.69
CA PRO A 94 28.90 0.64 -10.28
C PRO A 94 28.01 1.17 -11.41
N ASP A 95 28.53 1.25 -12.63
CA ASP A 95 27.76 1.76 -13.78
C ASP A 95 26.63 0.80 -14.18
N GLU A 96 26.85 -0.50 -14.05
CA GLU A 96 25.82 -1.52 -14.31
C GLU A 96 24.80 -1.56 -13.17
N VAL A 97 25.22 -1.38 -11.91
CA VAL A 97 24.28 -1.18 -10.78
C VAL A 97 23.35 0.00 -11.05
N GLY A 98 23.89 1.14 -11.50
CA GLY A 98 23.09 2.32 -11.81
C GLY A 98 22.05 2.04 -12.91
N ARG A 99 22.43 1.33 -13.97
CA ARG A 99 21.51 0.98 -15.07
C ARG A 99 20.41 0.02 -14.64
N GLU A 100 20.74 -1.01 -13.86
CA GLU A 100 19.72 -1.97 -13.41
C GLU A 100 18.72 -1.30 -12.46
N VAL A 101 19.19 -0.45 -11.54
CA VAL A 101 18.32 0.32 -10.64
C VAL A 101 17.36 1.23 -11.42
N GLU A 102 17.84 1.87 -12.50
CA GLU A 102 16.98 2.68 -13.38
C GLU A 102 15.97 1.82 -14.15
N ARG A 103 16.39 0.64 -14.64
CA ARG A 103 15.53 -0.27 -15.42
C ARG A 103 14.34 -0.81 -14.62
N LEU A 104 14.50 -1.00 -13.31
CA LEU A 104 13.45 -1.60 -12.48
C LEU A 104 12.23 -0.68 -12.30
N GLU A 105 12.32 0.62 -12.60
CA GLU A 105 11.20 1.59 -12.49
C GLU A 105 10.41 1.44 -11.17
N LEU A 106 11.10 1.12 -10.07
CA LEU A 106 10.49 0.61 -8.84
C LEU A 106 9.49 1.58 -8.22
N ILE A 107 9.78 2.87 -8.26
CA ILE A 107 8.91 3.90 -7.68
C ILE A 107 7.55 3.94 -8.40
N GLU A 108 7.55 3.91 -9.73
CA GLU A 108 6.32 3.92 -10.53
C GLU A 108 5.53 2.62 -10.34
N THR A 109 6.24 1.48 -10.36
CA THR A 109 5.65 0.16 -10.15
C THR A 109 4.97 0.05 -8.77
N ILE A 110 5.64 0.47 -7.70
CA ILE A 110 5.09 0.47 -6.34
C ILE A 110 3.89 1.42 -6.25
N ASN A 111 4.03 2.66 -6.72
CA ASN A 111 2.96 3.65 -6.64
C ASN A 111 1.70 3.21 -7.40
N THR A 112 1.84 2.57 -8.55
CA THR A 112 0.70 2.01 -9.30
C THR A 112 -0.04 0.95 -8.49
N LYS A 113 0.69 0.07 -7.80
CA LYS A 113 0.10 -0.95 -6.93
C LYS A 113 -0.59 -0.33 -5.71
N LEU A 114 0.01 0.70 -5.11
CA LEU A 114 -0.58 1.43 -3.99
C LEU A 114 -1.86 2.16 -4.40
N GLU A 115 -1.88 2.81 -5.57
CA GLU A 115 -3.08 3.46 -6.09
C GLU A 115 -4.21 2.44 -6.31
N LEU A 116 -3.92 1.24 -6.83
CA LEU A 116 -4.90 0.17 -6.91
C LEU A 116 -5.52 -0.17 -5.54
N LEU A 117 -4.70 -0.34 -4.50
CA LEU A 117 -5.19 -0.62 -3.14
C LEU A 117 -6.06 0.52 -2.60
N LYS A 118 -5.63 1.77 -2.80
CA LYS A 118 -6.37 2.97 -2.41
C LYS A 118 -7.71 3.06 -3.14
N GLU A 119 -7.74 2.79 -4.45
CA GLU A 119 -8.98 2.77 -5.24
C GLU A 119 -9.95 1.69 -4.78
N LEU A 120 -9.47 0.52 -4.36
CA LEU A 120 -10.31 -0.53 -3.79
C LEU A 120 -10.99 -0.08 -2.49
N LEU A 121 -10.25 0.52 -1.56
CA LEU A 121 -10.83 1.07 -0.32
C LEU A 121 -11.80 2.23 -0.59
N ASN A 122 -11.43 3.14 -1.50
CA ASN A 122 -12.27 4.29 -1.85
C ASN A 122 -13.55 3.84 -2.58
N SER A 123 -13.46 2.91 -3.52
CA SER A 123 -14.61 2.38 -4.25
C SER A 123 -15.53 1.55 -3.35
N ALA A 124 -15.00 0.93 -2.29
CA ALA A 124 -15.81 0.35 -1.24
C ALA A 124 -16.55 1.45 -0.45
N CYS A 125 -15.89 2.58 -0.16
CA CYS A 125 -16.47 3.73 0.55
C CYS A 125 -17.46 4.58 -0.29
N CYS A 126 -17.39 4.55 -1.62
CA CYS A 126 -18.17 5.40 -2.51
C CYS A 126 -19.67 5.03 -2.52
N LEU A 127 -20.46 5.79 -1.77
CA LEU A 127 -21.90 5.94 -1.97
C LEU A 127 -22.33 7.41 -1.85
N ALA A 128 -23.46 7.72 -2.48
CA ALA A 128 -24.15 9.00 -2.31
C ALA A 128 -24.56 9.18 -0.84
N GLU A 129 -23.84 10.06 -0.14
CA GLU A 129 -24.08 10.55 1.23
C GLU A 129 -24.23 9.46 2.31
N PRO A 130 -23.11 8.90 2.82
CA PRO A 130 -23.16 8.08 4.03
C PRO A 130 -23.70 8.88 5.22
N SER A 131 -24.40 8.21 6.14
CA SER A 131 -24.77 8.85 7.41
C SER A 131 -23.52 9.13 8.24
N ARG A 132 -23.56 10.17 9.08
CA ARG A 132 -22.44 10.49 10.00
C ARG A 132 -22.02 9.29 10.87
N ARG A 133 -22.94 8.38 11.21
CA ARG A 133 -22.61 7.17 11.98
C ARG A 133 -21.77 6.18 11.17
N ILE A 134 -22.15 5.95 9.91
CA ILE A 134 -21.35 5.14 8.99
C ILE A 134 -19.96 5.75 8.83
N GLU A 135 -19.86 7.06 8.64
CA GLU A 135 -18.58 7.73 8.44
C GLU A 135 -17.61 7.55 9.60
N VAL A 136 -18.11 7.52 10.83
CA VAL A 136 -17.34 7.29 12.06
C VAL A 136 -16.94 5.83 12.20
N ILE A 137 -17.85 4.90 11.91
CA ILE A 137 -17.56 3.46 11.97
C ILE A 137 -16.49 3.08 10.93
N LEU A 138 -16.47 3.74 9.77
CA LEU A 138 -15.48 3.50 8.71
C LEU A 138 -14.14 4.23 8.93
N THR A 139 -13.93 4.92 10.04
CA THR A 139 -12.70 5.67 10.31
C THR A 139 -11.42 4.82 10.15
N PRO A 140 -11.31 3.58 10.65
CA PRO A 140 -10.10 2.78 10.49
C PRO A 140 -9.71 2.59 9.01
N PHE A 141 -10.69 2.31 8.15
CA PHE A 141 -10.45 2.13 6.71
C PHE A 141 -10.04 3.43 6.00
N LYS A 142 -10.56 4.58 6.45
CA LYS A 142 -10.11 5.89 5.96
C LYS A 142 -8.66 6.16 6.35
N VAL A 143 -8.25 5.74 7.55
CA VAL A 143 -6.84 5.85 7.98
C VAL A 143 -5.95 5.02 7.07
N TYR A 144 -6.35 3.81 6.66
CA TYR A 144 -5.60 3.03 5.68
C TYR A 144 -5.47 3.73 4.32
N CYS A 145 -6.53 4.37 3.81
CA CYS A 145 -6.42 5.20 2.61
C CYS A 145 -5.39 6.32 2.76
N GLU A 146 -5.40 7.04 3.89
CA GLU A 146 -4.45 8.13 4.17
C GLU A 146 -3.01 7.62 4.29
N LEU A 147 -2.81 6.46 4.92
CA LEU A 147 -1.50 5.81 5.03
C LEU A 147 -0.95 5.43 3.65
N ILE A 148 -1.78 4.82 2.79
CA ILE A 148 -1.40 4.50 1.41
C ILE A 148 -1.11 5.78 0.62
N ASN A 149 -1.92 6.82 0.78
CA ASN A 149 -1.72 8.10 0.10
C ASN A 149 -0.41 8.78 0.53
N HIS A 150 -0.10 8.78 1.83
CA HIS A 150 1.18 9.26 2.35
C HIS A 150 2.36 8.47 1.79
N ALA A 151 2.22 7.17 1.59
CA ALA A 151 3.28 6.35 1.02
C ALA A 151 3.54 6.71 -0.45
N ILE A 152 2.49 6.88 -1.24
CA ILE A 152 2.60 7.35 -2.64
C ILE A 152 3.31 8.71 -2.69
N GLU A 153 2.87 9.67 -1.88
CA GLU A 153 3.46 11.02 -1.85
C GLU A 153 4.90 11.03 -1.30
N PHE A 154 5.25 10.09 -0.41
CA PHE A 154 6.62 9.90 0.03
C PHE A 154 7.49 9.38 -1.11
N ASN A 155 7.06 8.33 -1.82
CA ASN A 155 7.81 7.72 -2.93
C ASN A 155 8.05 8.74 -4.07
N LYS A 156 7.04 9.56 -4.40
CA LYS A 156 7.13 10.62 -5.44
C LYS A 156 8.27 11.62 -5.21
N LYS A 157 8.65 11.89 -3.96
CA LYS A 157 9.75 12.80 -3.63
C LYS A 157 11.10 12.33 -4.18
N PHE A 158 11.20 11.05 -4.54
CA PHE A 158 12.42 10.40 -4.96
C PHE A 158 12.43 9.98 -6.44
N GLU A 159 11.40 10.28 -7.23
CA GLU A 159 11.30 9.93 -8.66
C GLU A 159 12.45 10.47 -9.52
N LYS A 160 13.15 11.51 -9.04
CA LYS A 160 14.23 12.20 -9.77
C LYS A 160 15.62 11.92 -9.18
N VAL A 161 15.72 11.00 -8.23
CA VAL A 161 17.00 10.64 -7.60
C VAL A 161 17.86 9.81 -8.54
#